data_AF-A0A382G6I6-F1
#
_entry.id   AF-A0A382G6I6-F1
#
_cell.length_a   1.000
_cell.length_b   1.000
_cell.length_c   1.000
_cell.angle_alpha   90.00
_cell.angle_beta   90.00
_cell.angle_gamma   90.00
#
_symmetry.space_group_name_H-M   'P 1'
#
loop_
_entity.id
_entity.type
_entity.pdbx_description
1 polymer ?
#
loop_
_entity_poly.entity_id
_entity_poly.type
_entity_poly.pdbx_seq_one_letter_code
_entity_poly.pdbx_strand_id
1 'polypeptide(L)'
;MSSSEGSELRTFADGTSKHEINWSNGKKHGWEVKWHSNGQMKSRRKWVDGHPKPPGLMWDENGDRMIIKPDLDRDICLFCGACVGVCPTNAMFLEYNDRDIWVDENCTDCLLCIRICPVGALNYPEVAQRNTTRS
;
A
#
# COMPACT_ATOMS: atom_id res chain seq x y z
N MET A 1 26.37 26.24 4.90
CA MET A 1 25.31 25.48 5.60
C MET A 1 24.21 25.23 4.58
N SER A 2 24.20 24.05 3.95
CA SER A 2 23.29 23.73 2.86
C SER A 2 22.04 23.07 3.43
N SER A 3 20.89 23.68 3.18
CA SER A 3 19.58 23.35 3.74
C SER A 3 19.12 21.97 3.25
N SER A 4 19.28 20.93 4.08
CA SER A 4 18.80 19.57 3.77
C SER A 4 17.37 19.31 4.29
N GLU A 5 16.66 20.35 4.70
CA GLU A 5 15.29 20.32 5.19
C GLU A 5 14.40 21.15 4.25
N GLY A 6 13.27 20.59 3.84
CA GLY A 6 12.31 21.30 2.99
C GLY A 6 11.28 20.38 2.32
N SER A 7 10.20 20.98 1.81
CA SER A 7 9.28 20.35 0.88
C SER A 7 9.64 20.75 -0.55
N GLU A 8 9.68 19.77 -1.45
CA GLU A 8 9.87 19.98 -2.87
C GLU A 8 8.55 19.76 -3.60
N LEU A 9 7.99 20.81 -4.22
CA LEU A 9 6.81 20.72 -5.07
C LEU A 9 7.25 20.72 -6.54
N ARG A 10 6.98 19.62 -7.26
CA ARG A 10 7.20 19.50 -8.70
C ARG A 10 5.85 19.40 -9.42
N THR A 11 5.66 20.24 -10.43
CA THR A 11 4.65 20.06 -11.48
C THR A 11 5.29 19.37 -12.68
N PHE A 12 4.72 18.27 -13.16
CA PHE A 12 5.23 17.63 -14.39
C PHE A 12 5.01 18.52 -15.62
N ALA A 13 5.89 18.43 -16.61
CA ALA A 13 5.95 19.32 -17.78
C ALA A 13 4.73 19.23 -18.71
N ASP A 14 3.93 18.18 -18.59
CA ASP A 14 2.65 17.98 -19.28
C ASP A 14 1.47 18.66 -18.53
N GLY A 15 1.71 19.27 -17.37
CA GLY A 15 0.73 19.98 -16.55
C GLY A 15 -0.18 19.07 -15.72
N THR A 16 -0.02 17.75 -15.76
CA THR A 16 -1.06 16.81 -15.30
C THR A 16 -0.92 16.31 -13.87
N SER A 17 0.21 16.50 -13.19
CA SER A 17 0.36 15.99 -11.83
C SER A 17 1.24 16.90 -10.98
N LYS A 18 0.83 17.10 -9.73
CA LYS A 18 1.65 17.74 -8.70
C LYS A 18 2.30 16.63 -7.86
N HIS A 19 3.49 16.89 -7.36
CA HIS A 19 4.23 15.96 -6.51
C HIS A 19 4.93 16.75 -5.41
N GLU A 20 4.60 16.45 -4.16
CA GLU A 20 5.23 17.05 -2.99
C GLU A 20 6.02 15.98 -2.26
N ILE A 21 7.29 16.27 -1.92
CA ILE A 21 8.15 15.38 -1.14
C ILE A 21 8.80 16.16 0.00
N ASN A 22 8.74 15.63 1.21
CA ASN A 22 9.50 16.14 2.34
C ASN A 22 10.86 15.44 2.48
N TRP A 23 11.90 16.22 2.80
CA TRP A 23 13.27 15.75 3.01
C TRP A 23 13.78 16.09 4.41
N SER A 24 14.55 15.19 5.00
CA SER A 24 15.34 15.41 6.22
C SER A 24 16.66 14.64 6.10
N ASN A 25 17.78 15.28 6.43
CA ASN A 25 19.14 14.72 6.34
C ASN A 25 19.46 14.10 4.96
N GLY A 26 18.98 14.74 3.88
CA GLY A 26 19.19 14.26 2.50
C GLY A 26 18.41 13.00 2.12
N LYS A 27 17.50 12.52 2.98
CA LYS A 27 16.62 11.37 2.71
C LYS A 27 15.17 11.84 2.70
N LYS A 28 14.31 11.13 1.96
CA LYS A 28 12.87 11.34 2.05
C LYS A 28 12.42 11.06 3.48
N HIS A 29 11.72 12.00 4.09
CA HIS A 29 11.21 11.90 5.44
C HIS A 29 9.95 12.77 5.56
N GLY A 30 8.83 12.18 5.97
CA GLY A 30 7.53 12.86 6.02
C GLY A 30 6.56 12.28 5.00
N TRP A 31 5.81 13.13 4.31
CA TRP A 31 4.83 12.70 3.33
C TRP A 31 5.33 12.92 1.91
N GLU A 32 5.03 11.95 1.06
CA GLU A 32 5.04 12.10 -0.39
C GLU A 32 3.60 12.11 -0.86
N VAL A 33 3.19 13.16 -1.54
CA VAL A 33 1.83 13.33 -2.03
C VAL A 33 1.87 13.53 -3.54
N LYS A 34 0.98 12.86 -4.25
CA LYS A 34 0.77 13.03 -5.70
C LYS A 34 -0.69 13.35 -5.93
N TRP A 35 -0.94 14.17 -6.94
CA TRP A 35 -2.28 14.57 -7.36
C TRP A 35 -2.53 14.16 -8.81
N HIS A 36 -3.78 13.86 -9.14
CA HIS A 36 -4.28 13.72 -10.50
C HIS A 36 -4.37 15.10 -11.18
N SER A 37 -4.59 15.11 -12.50
CA SER A 37 -4.71 16.33 -13.31
C SER A 37 -5.91 17.19 -12.95
N ASN A 38 -6.98 16.56 -12.44
CA ASN A 38 -8.17 17.22 -11.92
C ASN A 38 -7.95 17.90 -10.54
N GLY A 39 -6.75 17.79 -9.97
CA GLY A 39 -6.40 18.37 -8.67
C GLY A 39 -6.74 17.50 -7.47
N GLN A 40 -7.38 16.34 -7.65
CA GLN A 40 -7.62 15.40 -6.56
C GLN A 40 -6.35 14.65 -6.17
N MET A 41 -6.25 14.26 -4.90
CA MET A 41 -5.09 13.51 -4.41
C MET A 41 -5.08 12.11 -5.02
N LYS A 42 -4.02 11.75 -5.73
CA LYS A 42 -3.83 10.44 -6.37
C LYS A 42 -3.19 9.43 -5.42
N SER A 43 -2.22 9.87 -4.63
CA SER A 43 -1.55 9.00 -3.68
C SER A 43 -0.90 9.77 -2.55
N ARG A 44 -0.80 9.14 -1.38
CA ARG A 44 -0.10 9.64 -0.21
C ARG A 44 0.70 8.51 0.43
N ARG A 45 2.01 8.70 0.55
CA ARG A 45 2.95 7.70 1.09
C ARG A 45 3.81 8.32 2.17
N LYS A 46 3.90 7.67 3.33
CA LYS A 46 4.79 8.12 4.41
C LYS A 46 6.19 7.59 4.18
N TRP A 47 7.19 8.45 4.34
CA TRP A 47 8.61 8.11 4.29
C TRP A 47 9.23 8.35 5.66
N VAL A 48 10.06 7.40 6.11
CA VAL A 48 10.87 7.54 7.33
C VAL A 48 12.28 7.09 6.97
N ASP A 49 13.22 8.01 7.03
CA ASP A 49 14.65 7.80 6.74
C ASP A 49 14.92 7.12 5.40
N GLY A 50 14.20 7.56 4.36
CA GLY A 50 14.30 7.03 3.01
C GLY A 50 13.52 5.74 2.76
N HIS A 51 12.78 5.23 3.75
CA HIS A 51 11.99 4.00 3.61
C HIS A 51 10.49 4.30 3.61
N PRO A 52 9.71 3.78 2.64
CA PRO A 52 8.28 3.96 2.62
C PRO A 52 7.64 3.12 3.74
N LYS A 53 6.62 3.66 4.39
CA LYS A 53 5.84 2.97 5.41
C LYS A 53 4.43 2.70 4.87
N PRO A 54 3.97 1.45 4.87
CA PRO A 54 2.60 1.13 4.52
C PRO A 54 1.62 1.58 5.64
N PRO A 55 0.33 1.77 5.33
CA PRO A 55 -0.24 1.66 3.99
C PRO A 55 0.15 2.84 3.09
N GLY A 56 0.36 2.56 1.81
CA GLY A 56 0.43 3.58 0.78
C GLY A 56 -0.99 3.88 0.33
N LEU A 57 -1.47 5.09 0.57
CA LEU A 57 -2.85 5.44 0.25
C LEU A 57 -2.95 5.86 -1.21
N MET A 58 -3.95 5.37 -1.92
CA MET A 58 -4.24 5.73 -3.31
C MET A 58 -5.72 6.07 -3.45
N TRP A 59 -6.02 6.97 -4.36
CA TRP A 59 -7.38 7.33 -4.73
C TRP A 59 -7.52 7.41 -6.24
N ASP A 60 -8.71 7.12 -6.75
CA ASP A 60 -9.04 7.28 -8.16
C ASP A 60 -9.32 8.75 -8.54
N GLU A 61 -9.76 9.01 -9.78
CA GLU A 61 -10.11 10.34 -10.26
C GLU A 61 -11.45 10.87 -9.76
N ASN A 62 -12.23 10.06 -9.03
CA ASN A 62 -13.44 10.51 -8.34
C ASN A 62 -13.14 10.90 -6.89
N GLY A 63 -12.01 10.46 -6.35
CA GLY A 63 -11.60 10.66 -4.97
C GLY A 63 -11.92 9.47 -4.07
N ASP A 64 -12.29 8.33 -4.66
CA ASP A 64 -12.56 7.10 -3.94
C ASP A 64 -11.26 6.40 -3.58
N ARG A 65 -11.15 5.95 -2.32
CA ARG A 65 -9.96 5.29 -1.80
C ARG A 65 -9.83 3.90 -2.43
N MET A 66 -8.67 3.64 -3.02
CA MET A 66 -8.31 2.32 -3.52
C MET A 66 -7.69 1.48 -2.40
N ILE A 67 -8.33 0.36 -2.06
CA ILE A 67 -7.80 -0.63 -1.12
C ILE A 67 -6.75 -1.49 -1.82
N ILE A 68 -5.60 -1.66 -1.15
CA ILE A 68 -4.52 -2.53 -1.62
C ILE A 68 -4.57 -3.82 -0.81
N LYS A 69 -4.84 -4.93 -1.50
CA LYS A 69 -4.85 -6.28 -0.90
C LYS A 69 -3.42 -6.86 -0.87
N PRO A 70 -3.10 -7.73 0.10
CA PRO A 70 -1.76 -8.29 0.25
C PRO A 70 -1.45 -9.40 -0.75
N ASP A 71 -0.28 -9.37 -1.38
CA ASP A 71 0.18 -10.45 -2.27
C ASP A 71 0.55 -11.68 -1.46
N LEU A 72 0.16 -12.87 -1.95
CA LEU A 72 0.48 -14.17 -1.37
C LEU A 72 1.62 -14.86 -2.11
N ASP A 73 2.69 -15.15 -1.40
CA ASP A 73 3.71 -16.12 -1.79
C ASP A 73 3.24 -17.54 -1.43
N ARG A 74 2.83 -18.30 -2.44
CA ARG A 74 2.31 -19.66 -2.28
C ARG A 74 3.40 -20.70 -1.99
N ASP A 75 4.66 -20.38 -2.27
CA ASP A 75 5.76 -21.33 -2.09
C ASP A 75 6.13 -21.46 -0.61
N ILE A 76 6.00 -20.38 0.15
CA ILE A 76 6.31 -20.36 1.59
C ILE A 76 5.07 -20.39 2.49
N CYS A 77 3.87 -20.22 1.93
CA CYS A 77 2.63 -20.26 2.71
C CYS A 77 2.35 -21.66 3.29
N LEU A 78 2.20 -21.73 4.61
CA LEU A 78 1.85 -22.95 5.35
C LEU A 78 0.35 -23.22 5.44
N PHE A 79 -0.50 -22.33 4.90
CA PHE A 79 -1.97 -22.43 4.97
C PHE A 79 -2.51 -22.57 6.41
N CYS A 80 -1.83 -21.97 7.39
CA CYS A 80 -2.18 -22.10 8.82
C CYS A 80 -3.43 -21.31 9.24
N GLY A 81 -3.96 -20.42 8.40
CA GLY A 81 -5.15 -19.62 8.71
C GLY A 81 -4.94 -18.46 9.70
N ALA A 82 -3.72 -18.17 10.15
CA ALA A 82 -3.46 -17.05 11.07
C ALA A 82 -3.94 -15.69 10.52
N CYS A 83 -3.78 -15.46 9.22
CA CYS A 83 -4.26 -14.27 8.52
C CYS A 83 -5.78 -14.16 8.50
N VAL A 84 -6.49 -15.29 8.35
CA VAL A 84 -7.95 -15.38 8.44
C VAL A 84 -8.40 -15.04 9.86
N GLY A 85 -7.81 -15.69 10.87
CA GLY A 85 -8.18 -15.50 12.27
C GLY A 85 -7.89 -14.09 12.82
N VAL A 86 -6.88 -13.39 12.30
CA VAL A 86 -6.56 -12.02 12.74
C VAL A 86 -7.40 -10.95 12.03
N CYS A 87 -8.13 -11.29 10.96
CA CYS A 87 -8.80 -10.30 10.14
C CYS A 87 -10.02 -9.69 10.87
N PRO A 88 -9.99 -8.39 11.22
CA PRO A 88 -11.06 -7.79 12.04
C PRO A 88 -12.38 -7.62 11.27
N THR A 89 -12.34 -7.63 9.95
CA THR A 89 -13.52 -7.51 9.08
C THR A 89 -13.92 -8.84 8.45
N ASN A 90 -13.28 -9.95 8.84
CA ASN A 90 -13.49 -11.27 8.24
C ASN A 90 -13.35 -11.30 6.71
N ALA A 91 -12.54 -10.41 6.15
CA ALA A 91 -12.34 -10.26 4.72
C ALA A 91 -11.48 -11.38 4.10
N MET A 92 -10.88 -12.27 4.91
CA MET A 92 -9.93 -13.27 4.44
C MET A 92 -10.46 -14.69 4.57
N PHE A 93 -10.22 -15.51 3.56
CA PHE A 93 -10.74 -16.88 3.44
C PHE A 93 -9.63 -17.78 2.93
N LEU A 94 -9.53 -18.99 3.49
CA LEU A 94 -8.52 -19.96 3.11
C LEU A 94 -9.14 -21.00 2.16
N GLU A 95 -8.54 -21.20 0.99
CA GLU A 95 -8.94 -22.26 0.05
C GLU A 95 -7.85 -23.33 0.00
N TYR A 96 -8.16 -24.51 0.54
CA TYR A 96 -7.18 -25.60 0.64
C TYR A 96 -6.93 -26.28 -0.71
N ASN A 97 -7.94 -26.35 -1.59
CA ASN A 97 -7.81 -27.09 -2.85
C ASN A 97 -6.88 -26.38 -3.84
N ASP A 98 -7.07 -25.07 -3.99
CA ASP A 98 -6.27 -24.24 -4.90
C ASP A 98 -4.99 -23.72 -4.25
N ARG A 99 -4.74 -24.09 -2.97
CA ARG A 99 -3.66 -23.53 -2.15
C ARG A 99 -3.63 -22.00 -2.29
N ASP A 100 -4.74 -21.37 -1.95
CA ASP A 100 -4.90 -19.92 -2.07
C ASP A 100 -5.53 -19.28 -0.83
N ILE A 101 -5.42 -17.95 -0.77
CA ILE A 101 -6.08 -17.12 0.22
C ILE A 101 -6.87 -16.06 -0.51
N TRP A 102 -8.18 -16.05 -0.29
CA TRP A 102 -9.08 -15.05 -0.85
C TRP A 102 -9.29 -13.89 0.14
N VAL A 103 -9.17 -12.66 -0.35
CA VAL A 103 -9.39 -11.37 0.33
C VAL A 103 -10.51 -10.57 -0.36
N ASP A 104 -11.65 -10.38 0.28
CA ASP A 104 -12.83 -9.71 -0.31
C ASP A 104 -12.75 -8.17 -0.30
N GLU A 105 -13.85 -7.51 -0.68
CA GLU A 105 -14.02 -6.04 -0.67
C GLU A 105 -14.12 -5.41 0.73
N ASN A 106 -14.38 -6.19 1.79
CA ASN A 106 -14.40 -5.73 3.18
C ASN A 106 -12.98 -5.54 3.75
N CYS A 107 -11.94 -5.84 2.97
CA CYS A 107 -10.56 -5.55 3.34
C CYS A 107 -10.36 -4.05 3.55
N THR A 108 -9.79 -3.68 4.68
CA THR A 108 -9.56 -2.28 5.06
C THR A 108 -8.11 -1.84 4.90
N ASP A 109 -7.24 -2.70 4.34
CA ASP A 109 -5.78 -2.57 4.24
C ASP A 109 -5.03 -2.36 5.57
N CYS A 110 -5.58 -2.85 6.69
CA CYS A 110 -5.00 -2.68 8.03
C CYS A 110 -3.65 -3.39 8.29
N LEU A 111 -3.21 -4.26 7.37
CA LEU A 111 -1.92 -4.99 7.38
C LEU A 111 -1.72 -6.01 8.52
N LEU A 112 -2.76 -6.33 9.30
CA LEU A 112 -2.63 -7.32 10.38
C LEU A 112 -2.25 -8.71 9.87
N CYS A 113 -2.79 -9.11 8.72
CA CYS A 113 -2.48 -10.38 8.07
C CYS A 113 -1.00 -10.54 7.67
N ILE A 114 -0.38 -9.44 7.23
CA ILE A 114 1.07 -9.39 6.94
C ILE A 114 1.86 -9.55 8.23
N ARG A 115 1.49 -8.79 9.28
CA ARG A 115 2.22 -8.80 10.56
C ARG A 115 2.14 -10.14 11.29
N ILE A 116 1.02 -10.85 11.19
CA ILE A 116 0.82 -12.11 11.90
C ILE A 116 1.43 -13.32 11.18
N CYS A 117 1.78 -13.19 9.89
CA CYS A 117 2.22 -14.33 9.11
C CYS A 117 3.58 -14.85 9.63
N PRO A 118 3.64 -16.07 10.20
CA PRO A 118 4.86 -16.55 10.85
C PRO A 118 6.00 -16.85 9.86
N VAL A 119 5.66 -17.00 8.58
CA VAL A 119 6.59 -17.32 7.49
C VAL A 119 6.77 -16.18 6.49
N GLY A 120 6.13 -15.03 6.71
CA GLY A 120 6.24 -13.88 5.81
C GLY A 120 5.64 -14.08 4.40
N ALA A 121 4.66 -14.99 4.26
CA ALA A 121 4.01 -15.30 2.98
C ALA A 121 3.12 -14.18 2.42
N LEU A 122 2.75 -13.17 3.23
CA LEU A 122 1.90 -12.06 2.80
C LEU A 122 2.69 -10.76 2.78
N ASN A 123 2.62 -10.02 1.68
CA ASN A 123 3.36 -8.77 1.48
C ASN A 123 2.45 -7.63 1.01
N TYR A 124 2.82 -6.38 1.32
CA TYR A 124 2.09 -5.21 0.85
C TYR A 124 2.68 -4.76 -0.50
N PRO A 125 1.96 -4.89 -1.61
CA PRO A 125 2.54 -4.63 -2.92
C PRO A 125 2.82 -3.13 -3.13
N GLU A 126 3.93 -2.83 -3.80
CA GLU A 126 4.29 -1.45 -4.12
C GLU A 126 3.39 -0.82 -5.18
N VAL A 127 2.81 -1.68 -6.03
CA VAL A 127 1.86 -1.37 -7.11
C VAL A 127 0.54 -2.04 -6.77
N ALA A 128 -0.57 -1.30 -6.75
CA ALA A 128 -1.88 -1.88 -6.55
C ALA A 128 -2.21 -2.84 -7.70
N GLN A 129 -2.03 -4.14 -7.47
CA GLN A 129 -2.45 -5.17 -8.41
C GLN A 129 -3.90 -5.54 -8.09
N ARG A 130 -4.70 -5.80 -9.13
CA ARG A 130 -6.11 -6.23 -8.95
C ARG A 130 -6.23 -7.62 -8.31
N ASN A 131 -5.14 -8.36 -8.17
CA ASN A 131 -5.21 -9.80 -8.03
C ASN A 131 -4.56 -10.29 -6.74
N THR A 132 -5.37 -10.42 -5.70
CA THR A 132 -5.14 -11.44 -4.66
C THR A 132 -6.40 -12.29 -4.48
N THR A 133 -7.34 -12.16 -5.41
CA THR A 133 -8.65 -12.80 -5.39
C THR A 133 -9.23 -12.82 -6.77
N ARG A 134 -9.54 -14.02 -7.25
CA ARG A 134 -10.33 -14.34 -8.43
C ARG A 134 -11.31 -13.22 -8.83
N SER A 135 -11.23 -12.82 -10.10
CA SER A 135 -12.22 -12.01 -10.84
C SER A 135 -13.63 -12.55 -10.71
#